data_AF-A0A7E5VB87-F1
#
_entry.id   AF-A0A7E5VB87-F1
#
_cell.length_a   1.000
_cell.length_b   1.000
_cell.length_c   1.000
_cell.angle_alpha   90.00
_cell.angle_beta   90.00
_cell.angle_gamma   90.00
#
_symmetry.space_group_name_H-M   'P 1'
#
loop_
_entity.id
_entity.type
_entity.pdbx_description
1 polymer ?
#
loop_
_entity_poly.entity_id
_entity_poly.type
_entity_poly.pdbx_seq_one_letter_code
_entity_poly.pdbx_strand_id
1 'polypeptide(L)' 'MTVKPREKPVDGDDDPVENMLKKTGCLELHYKVQECIAETKDWRKCQTAVNDFRDCINKHKKLEEKS' A
#
# COMPACT_ATOMS: atom_id res chain seq x y z
N MET A 1 10.41 -29.52 13.36
CA MET A 1 10.75 -28.09 13.21
C MET A 1 9.45 -27.31 13.20
N THR A 2 8.92 -26.97 14.38
CA THR A 2 7.62 -26.29 14.48
C THR A 2 7.86 -24.80 14.33
N VAL A 3 7.57 -24.26 13.15
CA VAL A 3 7.63 -22.83 12.87
C VAL A 3 6.62 -22.12 13.77
N LYS A 4 7.13 -21.29 14.69
CA LYS A 4 6.30 -20.44 15.55
C LYS A 4 5.47 -19.51 14.67
N PRO A 5 4.13 -19.42 14.85
CA PRO A 5 3.32 -18.42 14.17
C PRO A 5 3.85 -17.02 14.50
N ARG A 6 4.04 -16.18 13.49
CA ARG A 6 4.42 -14.78 13.68
C ARG A 6 3.23 -14.06 14.31
N GLU A 7 3.30 -13.87 15.63
CA GLU A 7 2.33 -13.08 16.39
C GLU A 7 2.30 -11.66 15.79
N LYS A 8 1.14 -11.27 15.25
CA LYS A 8 0.89 -9.90 14.83
C LYS A 8 0.63 -9.10 16.12
N PRO A 9 1.48 -8.13 16.49
CA PRO A 9 1.21 -7.31 17.67
C PRO A 9 -0.09 -6.53 17.44
N VAL A 10 -1.06 -6.74 18.32
CA VAL A 10 -2.37 -6.10 18.33
C VAL A 10 -2.32 -4.93 19.32
N ASP A 11 -1.63 -3.85 18.94
CA ASP A 11 -1.65 -2.64 19.73
C ASP A 11 -1.58 -1.40 18.81
N GLY A 12 -2.76 -0.88 18.47
CA GLY A 12 -3.04 0.55 18.39
C GLY A 12 -2.33 1.47 17.40
N ASP A 13 -1.35 1.04 16.61
CA ASP A 13 -0.62 1.91 15.69
C ASP A 13 -1.04 1.59 14.24
N ASP A 14 -1.66 2.55 13.57
CA ASP A 14 -1.95 2.54 12.14
C ASP A 14 -0.74 1.94 11.38
N ASP A 15 -0.97 0.96 10.50
CA ASP A 15 0.10 0.29 9.77
C ASP A 15 1.08 1.37 9.27
N PRO A 16 2.39 1.30 9.55
CA PRO A 16 3.33 2.38 9.23
C PRO A 16 3.30 2.73 7.73
N VAL A 17 2.89 1.76 6.91
CA VAL A 17 2.60 1.93 5.48
C VAL A 17 1.33 2.77 5.24
N GLU A 18 0.22 2.49 5.93
CA GLU A 18 -1.00 3.30 5.83
C GLU A 18 -0.76 4.73 6.33
N ASN A 19 -0.02 4.91 7.42
CA ASN A 19 0.31 6.24 7.93
C ASN A 19 1.19 7.02 6.93
N MET A 20 2.15 6.35 6.29
CA MET A 20 2.93 6.94 5.20
C MET A 20 2.01 7.32 4.03
N LEU A 21 1.12 6.42 3.61
CA LEU A 21 0.19 6.64 2.51
C LEU A 21 -0.80 7.78 2.77
N LYS A 22 -1.23 7.97 4.02
CA LYS A 22 -2.01 9.12 4.47
C LYS A 22 -1.23 10.42 4.29
N LYS A 23 0.05 10.44 4.69
CA LYS A 23 0.93 11.60 4.53
C LYS A 23 1.23 11.92 3.06
N THR A 24 1.40 10.90 2.23
CA THR A 24 1.71 11.07 0.79
C THR A 24 0.47 11.41 -0.05
N GLY A 25 -0.73 11.15 0.46
CA GLY A 25 -1.98 11.25 -0.29
C GLY A 25 -2.22 10.09 -1.26
N CYS A 26 -1.36 9.06 -1.27
CA CYS A 26 -1.50 7.89 -2.15
C CYS A 26 -2.43 6.80 -1.57
N LEU A 27 -3.04 7.04 -0.41
CA LEU A 27 -3.89 6.06 0.28
C LEU A 27 -5.13 5.66 -0.55
N GLU A 28 -5.77 6.58 -1.25
CA GLU A 28 -6.95 6.26 -2.08
C GLU A 28 -6.60 5.25 -3.19
N LEU A 29 -5.41 5.40 -3.78
CA LEU A 29 -4.92 4.49 -4.81
C LEU A 29 -4.59 3.11 -4.25
N HIS A 30 -4.09 3.05 -3.01
CA HIS A 30 -3.92 1.80 -2.29
C HIS A 30 -5.25 1.07 -2.14
N TYR A 31 -6.31 1.75 -1.68
CA TYR A 31 -7.64 1.14 -1.57
C TYR A 31 -8.20 0.71 -2.93
N LYS A 32 -8.04 1.51 -3.99
CA LYS A 32 -8.43 1.10 -5.35
C LYS A 32 -7.75 -0.20 -5.81
N VAL A 33 -6.47 -0.38 -5.48
CA VAL A 33 -5.75 -1.62 -5.76
C VAL A 33 -6.34 -2.78 -4.95
N GLN A 34 -6.60 -2.56 -3.65
CA GLN A 34 -7.21 -3.59 -2.80
C GLN A 34 -8.61 -3.99 -3.27
N GLU A 35 -9.44 -3.02 -3.66
CA GLU A 35 -10.78 -3.26 -4.21
C GLU A 35 -10.71 -4.05 -5.52
N CYS A 36 -9.82 -3.66 -6.44
CA CYS A 36 -9.65 -4.37 -7.70
C CYS A 36 -9.20 -5.83 -7.46
N ILE A 37 -8.26 -6.06 -6.55
CA ILE A 37 -7.80 -7.40 -6.21
C ILE A 37 -8.90 -8.19 -5.48
N ALA A 38 -9.70 -7.54 -4.64
CA ALA A 38 -10.82 -8.18 -3.95
C ALA A 38 -11.92 -8.64 -4.93
N GLU A 39 -12.22 -7.82 -5.94
CA GLU A 39 -13.22 -8.13 -6.96
C GLU A 39 -12.72 -9.17 -7.97
N THR A 40 -11.56 -8.92 -8.57
CA THR A 40 -11.03 -9.77 -9.64
C THR A 40 -10.33 -11.03 -9.14
N LYS A 41 -9.86 -11.02 -7.88
CA LYS A 41 -8.95 -12.01 -7.28
C LYS A 41 -7.67 -12.26 -8.08
N ASP A 42 -7.36 -11.36 -9.02
CA ASP A 42 -6.23 -11.47 -9.93
C ASP A 42 -5.56 -10.11 -10.10
N TRP A 43 -4.45 -9.93 -9.37
CA TRP A 43 -3.68 -8.69 -9.37
C TRP A 43 -3.14 -8.31 -10.76
N ARG A 44 -3.00 -9.27 -11.70
CA ARG A 44 -2.53 -8.98 -13.06
C ARG A 44 -3.55 -8.17 -13.86
N LYS A 45 -4.84 -8.30 -13.55
CA LYS A 45 -5.89 -7.47 -14.15
C LYS A 45 -5.93 -6.06 -13.55
N CYS A 46 -5.36 -5.89 -12.36
CA CYS A 46 -5.27 -4.62 -11.64
C CYS A 46 -4.00 -3.82 -11.96
N GLN A 47 -3.27 -4.17 -13.02
CA GLN A 47 -2.04 -3.47 -13.42
C GLN A 47 -2.22 -1.95 -13.57
N THR A 48 -3.38 -1.49 -14.05
CA THR A 48 -3.69 -0.07 -14.17
C THR A 48 -3.68 0.62 -12.80
N ALA A 49 -4.42 0.08 -11.82
CA ALA A 49 -4.48 0.63 -10.46
C ALA A 49 -3.10 0.56 -9.76
N VAL A 50 -2.35 -0.53 -9.98
CA VAL A 50 -1.00 -0.71 -9.41
C VAL A 50 0.00 0.28 -10.01
N ASN A 51 -0.08 0.56 -11.31
CA ASN A 51 0.77 1.55 -11.96
C ASN A 51 0.47 2.96 -11.47
N ASP A 52 -0.81 3.31 -11.31
CA ASP A 52 -1.22 4.62 -10.78
C ASP A 52 -0.72 4.84 -9.34
N PHE A 53 -0.89 3.81 -8.50
CA PHE A 53 -0.33 3.80 -7.14
C PHE A 53 1.19 3.98 -7.12
N ARG A 54 1.90 3.27 -8.01
CA ARG A 54 3.36 3.37 -8.15
C ARG A 54 3.79 4.77 -8.59
N ASP A 55 3.08 5.40 -9.52
CA ASP A 55 3.39 6.75 -9.97
C ASP A 55 3.23 7.76 -8.84
N CYS A 56 2.15 7.65 -8.05
CA CYS A 56 1.93 8.49 -6.89
C CYS A 56 3.08 8.39 -5.87
N ILE A 57 3.50 7.17 -5.51
CA ILE A 57 4.62 6.96 -4.58
C ILE A 57 5.93 7.51 -5.18
N ASN A 58 6.20 7.26 -6.46
CA ASN A 58 7.40 7.78 -7.11
C ASN A 58 7.43 9.30 -7.13
N LYS A 59 6.28 9.95 -7.37
CA LYS A 59 6.15 11.41 -7.33
C LYS A 59 6.44 11.93 -5.93
N HIS A 60 5.89 11.31 -4.89
CA HIS A 60 6.16 11.71 -3.51
C HIS A 60 7.61 11.48 -3.12
N LYS A 61 8.22 10.33 -3.47
CA LYS A 61 9.63 10.05 -3.20
C LYS A 61 10.57 11.09 -3.82
N LYS A 62 10.27 11.53 -5.05
CA LYS A 62 11.02 12.62 -5.72
C LYS A 62 10.85 13.98 -5.03
N LEU A 63 9.71 14.23 -4.38
CA LEU A 63 9.47 15.45 -3.62
C LEU A 63 10.22 15.42 -2.28
N GLU A 64 10.19 14.28 -1.58
CA GLU A 64 10.93 14.06 -0.33
C GLU A 64 12.44 14.13 -0.53
N GLU A 65 12.99 13.58 -1.63
CA GLU A 65 14.42 13.68 -1.96
C GLU A 65 14.89 15.11 -2.30
N LYS A 66 13.96 16.05 -2.48
CA LYS A 66 14.25 17.44 -2.89
C LYS A 66 13.99 18.45 -1.77
N SER A 67 13.58 17.99 -0.58
CA SER A 67 13.39 18.79 0.64
C SER A 67 14.56 18.60 1.60
#